data_AF-A0A969U1I9-F1
#
_entry.id   AF-A0A969U1I9-F1
#
_cell.length_a   1.000
_cell.length_b   1.000
_cell.length_c   1.000
_cell.angle_alpha   90.00
_cell.angle_beta   90.00
_cell.angle_gamma   90.00
#
_symmetry.space_group_name_H-M   'P 1'
#
loop_
_entity.id
_entity.type
_entity.pdbx_description
1 polymer ?
#
loop_
_entity_poly.entity_id
_entity_poly.type
_entity_poly.pdbx_seq_one_letter_code
_entity_poly.pdbx_strand_id
1 'polypeptide(L)'
;IVVINFDNVARWAEKRNIAFTTMVDLSQRPEVAALIQADMQRVNASIPEFSRVRKFVVLHKAFDADEGELTRTRKLKRRTLMQKYGDLLEAIYGDRDAVDIRAEVKYRDGRTGMVETKLNVNVV
;
A
#
# COMPACT_ATOMS: atom_id res chain seq x y z
N ILE A 1 1.98 -3.54 6.15
CA ILE A 1 1.45 -3.36 4.78
C ILE A 1 0.08 -2.71 4.88
N VAL A 2 -0.15 -1.63 4.15
CA VAL A 2 -1.42 -0.89 4.09
C VAL A 2 -1.96 -0.95 2.67
N VAL A 3 -3.25 -1.23 2.52
CA VAL A 3 -3.97 -1.14 1.25
C VAL A 3 -4.97 -0.01 1.36
N ILE A 4 -4.82 1.02 0.53
CA ILE A 4 -5.77 2.13 0.50
C ILE A 4 -7.03 1.74 -0.24
N ASN A 5 -8.16 2.32 0.16
CA ASN A 5 -9.34 2.33 -0.68
C ASN A 5 -9.11 3.35 -1.82
N PHE A 6 -8.95 2.87 -3.04
CA PHE A 6 -8.61 3.70 -4.20
C PHE A 6 -9.62 4.84 -4.39
N ASP A 7 -10.92 4.57 -4.39
CA ASP A 7 -11.96 5.58 -4.66
C ASP A 7 -11.99 6.70 -3.61
N ASN A 8 -11.73 6.38 -2.34
CA ASN A 8 -11.69 7.36 -1.27
C ASN A 8 -10.44 8.23 -1.35
N VAL A 9 -9.26 7.63 -1.55
CA VAL A 9 -8.01 8.38 -1.64
C VAL A 9 -7.91 9.16 -2.95
N ALA A 10 -8.44 8.62 -4.05
CA ALA A 10 -8.58 9.32 -5.32
C ALA A 10 -9.37 10.62 -5.17
N ARG A 11 -10.57 10.55 -4.58
CA ARG A 11 -11.39 11.75 -4.30
C ARG A 11 -10.70 12.74 -3.36
N TRP A 12 -9.96 12.24 -2.38
CA TRP A 12 -9.17 13.09 -1.47
C TRP A 12 -8.04 13.83 -2.20
N ALA A 13 -7.36 13.15 -3.12
CA ALA A 13 -6.27 13.67 -3.95
C ALA A 13 -6.79 14.70 -4.97
N GLU A 14 -7.90 14.41 -5.65
CA GLU A 14 -8.55 15.33 -6.60
C GLU A 14 -8.95 16.65 -5.93
N LYS A 15 -9.54 16.59 -4.73
CA LYS A 15 -9.88 17.80 -3.95
C LYS A 15 -8.67 18.66 -3.58
N ARG A 16 -7.46 18.10 -3.65
CA ARG A 16 -6.18 18.77 -3.35
C ARG A 16 -5.37 19.07 -4.60
N ASN A 17 -5.93 18.87 -5.79
CA ASN A 17 -5.24 19.01 -7.08
C ASN A 17 -3.99 18.13 -7.21
N ILE A 18 -3.96 16.99 -6.52
CA ILE A 18 -2.88 16.01 -6.66
C ILE A 18 -3.18 15.18 -7.91
N ALA A 19 -2.35 15.34 -8.93
CA ALA A 19 -2.48 14.58 -10.17
C ALA A 19 -2.03 13.13 -9.97
N PHE A 20 -2.82 12.18 -10.44
CA PHE A 20 -2.46 10.77 -10.50
C PHE A 20 -3.17 10.08 -11.66
N THR A 21 -2.56 9.02 -12.16
CA THR A 21 -3.08 8.26 -13.30
C THR A 21 -3.68 6.92 -12.89
N THR A 22 -3.06 6.25 -11.91
CA THR A 22 -3.31 4.85 -11.58
C THR A 22 -3.23 4.64 -10.06
N MET A 23 -3.68 3.49 -9.58
CA MET A 23 -3.51 3.10 -8.17
C MET A 23 -2.02 3.04 -7.78
N VAL A 24 -1.17 2.53 -8.67
CA VAL A 24 0.28 2.45 -8.44
C VAL A 24 0.84 3.85 -8.21
N ASP A 25 0.57 4.78 -9.12
CA ASP A 25 0.99 6.17 -9.02
C ASP A 25 0.47 6.83 -7.73
N LEU A 26 -0.85 6.77 -7.49
CA LEU A 26 -1.47 7.40 -6.32
C LEU A 26 -0.91 6.85 -5.01
N SER A 27 -0.71 5.53 -4.90
CA SER A 27 -0.23 4.87 -3.67
C SER A 27 1.18 5.29 -3.26
N GLN A 28 2.01 5.71 -4.23
CA GLN A 28 3.40 6.12 -3.98
C GLN A 28 3.57 7.64 -3.88
N ARG A 29 2.47 8.40 -3.90
CA ARG A 29 2.51 9.85 -3.69
C ARG A 29 2.94 10.16 -2.24
N PRO A 30 3.93 11.06 -2.03
CA PRO A 30 4.33 11.49 -0.69
C PRO A 30 3.16 11.99 0.16
N GLU A 31 2.20 12.68 -0.47
CA GLU A 31 1.02 13.20 0.19
C GLU A 31 0.11 12.08 0.72
N VAL A 32 0.02 10.95 0.02
CA VAL A 32 -0.73 9.77 0.48
C VAL A 32 0.03 9.07 1.61
N ALA A 33 1.35 8.95 1.51
CA ALA A 33 2.15 8.41 2.62
C ALA A 33 1.98 9.25 3.89
N ALA A 34 2.02 10.59 3.78
CA ALA A 34 1.81 11.51 4.89
C ALA A 34 0.39 11.42 5.47
N LEU A 35 -0.64 11.29 4.62
CA LEU A 35 -2.02 11.06 5.06
C LEU A 35 -2.13 9.80 5.93
N ILE A 36 -1.58 8.69 5.44
CA ILE A 36 -1.62 7.41 6.16
C ILE A 36 -0.78 7.47 7.43
N GLN A 37 0.39 8.12 7.40
CA GLN A 37 1.25 8.29 8.57
C GLN A 37 0.50 9.02 9.69
N ALA A 38 -0.18 10.13 9.39
CA ALA A 38 -0.95 10.88 10.38
C ALA A 38 -2.05 10.02 11.03
N ASP A 39 -2.74 9.19 10.23
CA ASP A 39 -3.73 8.25 10.75
C ASP A 39 -3.10 7.14 11.61
N MET A 40 -1.94 6.61 11.21
CA MET A 40 -1.20 5.61 11.99
C MET A 40 -0.73 6.18 13.33
N GLN A 41 -0.22 7.42 13.36
CA GLN A 41 0.20 8.10 14.58
C GLN A 41 -0.98 8.28 15.54
N ARG A 42 -2.14 8.70 15.03
CA ARG A 42 -3.37 8.83 15.82
C ARG A 42 -3.82 7.49 16.42
N VAL A 43 -3.77 6.40 15.66
CA VAL A 43 -4.10 5.05 16.17
C VAL A 43 -3.05 4.55 17.17
N ASN A 44 -1.77 4.80 16.92
CA ASN A 44 -0.67 4.42 17.82
C ASN A 44 -0.79 5.10 19.19
N ALA A 45 -1.34 6.32 19.24
CA ALA A 45 -1.60 7.01 20.49
C ALA A 45 -2.67 6.32 21.36
N SER A 46 -3.60 5.55 20.76
CA SER A 46 -4.67 4.85 21.49
C SER A 46 -4.33 3.41 21.90
N ILE A 47 -3.12 2.92 21.60
CA ILE A 47 -2.72 1.54 21.90
C ILE A 47 -1.38 1.48 22.66
N PRO A 48 -1.13 0.38 23.41
CA PRO A 48 0.14 0.18 24.10
C PRO A 48 1.33 0.18 23.15
N GLU A 49 2.49 0.61 23.65
CA GLU A 49 3.71 0.77 22.84
C GLU A 49 4.13 -0.51 22.10
N PHE A 50 4.01 -1.67 22.75
CA PHE A 50 4.36 -2.96 22.15
C PHE A 50 3.47 -3.36 20.96
N SER A 51 2.31 -2.74 20.81
CA SER A 51 1.36 -2.99 19.71
C SER A 51 1.41 -1.93 18.62
N ARG A 52 2.23 -0.87 18.77
CA ARG A 52 2.30 0.24 17.83
C ARG A 52 2.89 -0.20 16.49
N VAL A 53 2.32 0.32 15.41
CA VAL A 53 2.88 0.17 14.06
C VAL A 53 4.10 1.07 13.96
N ARG A 54 5.27 0.51 13.68
CA ARG A 54 6.53 1.27 13.57
C ARG A 54 6.90 1.66 12.14
N LYS A 55 6.70 0.74 11.20
CA LYS A 55 6.99 0.92 9.78
C LYS A 55 5.81 0.40 8.95
N PHE A 56 5.57 1.00 7.79
CA PHE A 56 4.53 0.57 6.86
C PHE A 56 4.91 0.84 5.42
N VAL A 57 4.24 0.14 4.51
CA VAL A 57 4.30 0.37 3.06
C VAL A 57 2.87 0.56 2.57
N VAL A 58 2.67 1.44 1.60
CA VAL A 58 1.39 1.57 0.90
C VAL A 58 1.46 0.70 -0.35
N LEU A 59 0.59 -0.31 -0.43
CA LEU A 59 0.61 -1.29 -1.51
C LEU A 59 0.05 -0.68 -2.80
N HIS A 60 0.71 -1.00 -3.92
CA HIS A 60 0.36 -0.51 -5.26
C HIS A 60 -0.91 -1.13 -5.86
N LYS A 61 -1.52 -2.09 -5.17
CA LYS A 61 -2.75 -2.77 -5.58
C LYS A 61 -3.59 -3.19 -4.38
N ALA A 62 -4.86 -3.47 -4.63
CA ALA A 62 -5.73 -4.12 -3.66
C ALA A 62 -5.43 -5.63 -3.57
N PHE A 63 -5.82 -6.24 -2.45
CA PHE A 63 -5.79 -7.70 -2.35
C PHE A 63 -6.91 -8.34 -3.17
N ASP A 64 -6.58 -9.45 -3.81
CA ASP A 64 -7.48 -10.18 -4.70
C ASP A 64 -7.78 -11.60 -4.19
N ALA A 65 -9.05 -12.00 -4.26
CA ALA A 65 -9.47 -13.36 -3.92
C ALA A 65 -9.06 -14.37 -5.01
N ASP A 66 -9.02 -13.95 -6.27
CA ASP A 66 -8.68 -14.79 -7.42
C ASP A 66 -7.18 -15.09 -7.44
N GLU A 67 -6.36 -14.16 -6.94
CA GLU A 67 -4.92 -14.40 -6.71
C GLU A 67 -4.64 -15.10 -5.37
N GLY A 68 -5.68 -15.53 -4.65
CA GLY A 68 -5.55 -16.30 -3.42
C GLY A 68 -5.04 -15.51 -2.21
N GLU A 69 -5.06 -14.18 -2.26
CA GLU A 69 -4.66 -13.29 -1.16
C GLU A 69 -5.79 -13.16 -0.13
N LEU A 70 -7.03 -13.31 -0.60
CA LEU A 70 -8.25 -13.34 0.19
C LEU A 70 -9.02 -14.65 0.04
N THR A 71 -9.88 -14.95 1.01
CA THR A 71 -11.02 -15.83 0.80
C THR A 71 -12.09 -15.11 -0.02
N ARG A 72 -13.06 -15.84 -0.59
CA ARG A 72 -14.25 -15.22 -1.23
C ARG A 72 -15.05 -14.34 -0.26
N THR A 73 -14.93 -14.59 1.04
CA THR A 73 -15.50 -13.78 2.12
C THR A 73 -14.58 -12.64 2.60
N ARG A 74 -13.55 -12.30 1.83
CA ARG A 74 -12.59 -11.21 2.09
C ARG A 74 -11.72 -11.38 3.34
N LYS A 75 -11.58 -12.60 3.88
CA LYS A 75 -10.62 -12.88 4.96
C LYS A 75 -9.21 -13.02 4.38
N LEU A 76 -8.21 -12.47 5.06
CA LEU A 76 -6.80 -12.55 4.65
C LEU A 76 -6.28 -13.99 4.71
N LYS A 77 -5.68 -14.46 3.62
CA LYS A 77 -4.92 -15.72 3.58
C LYS A 77 -3.46 -15.44 3.92
N ARG A 78 -3.16 -15.31 5.22
CA ARG A 78 -1.85 -14.90 5.73
C ARG A 78 -0.67 -15.68 5.14
N ARG A 79 -0.77 -17.00 5.02
CA ARG A 79 0.30 -17.83 4.44
C ARG A 79 0.65 -17.43 3.01
N THR A 80 -0.36 -17.23 2.17
CA THR A 80 -0.17 -16.80 0.77
C THR A 80 0.42 -15.40 0.71
N LEU A 81 -0.10 -14.47 1.53
CA LEU A 81 0.41 -13.10 1.61
C LEU A 81 1.89 -13.07 2.03
N MET A 82 2.28 -13.86 3.03
CA MET A 82 3.66 -13.94 3.50
C MET A 82 4.61 -14.47 2.43
N GLN A 83 4.19 -15.47 1.65
CA GLN A 83 4.98 -16.01 0.54
C GLN A 83 5.13 -14.98 -0.59
N LYS A 84 4.03 -14.30 -0.94
CA LYS A 84 4.01 -13.38 -2.08
C LYS A 84 4.69 -12.04 -1.80
N TYR A 85 4.57 -11.55 -0.58
CA TYR A 85 5.13 -10.27 -0.14
C TYR A 85 6.32 -10.45 0.80
N GLY A 86 7.03 -11.58 0.72
CA GLY A 86 8.17 -11.91 1.57
C GLY A 86 9.22 -10.80 1.58
N ASP A 87 9.63 -10.34 0.40
CA ASP A 87 10.63 -9.28 0.24
C ASP A 87 10.18 -7.95 0.87
N LEU A 88 8.88 -7.61 0.75
CA LEU A 88 8.33 -6.43 1.42
C LEU A 88 8.30 -6.58 2.93
N LEU A 89 7.95 -7.77 3.45
CA LEU A 89 7.97 -8.03 4.87
C LEU A 89 9.40 -7.95 5.42
N GLU A 90 10.37 -8.54 4.73
CA GLU A 90 11.78 -8.43 5.08
C GLU A 90 12.24 -6.97 5.07
N ALA A 91 11.82 -6.17 4.09
CA ALA A 91 12.14 -4.74 4.06
C ALA A 91 11.52 -3.98 5.25
N ILE A 92 10.26 -4.26 5.59
CA ILE A 92 9.58 -3.64 6.74
C ILE A 92 10.25 -4.02 8.07
N TYR A 93 10.68 -5.27 8.23
CA TYR A 93 11.31 -5.74 9.47
C TYR A 93 12.81 -5.47 9.53
N GLY A 94 13.46 -5.25 8.39
CA GLY A 94 14.87 -4.88 8.29
C GLY A 94 15.09 -3.37 8.12
N ASP A 95 16.22 -3.05 7.48
CA ASP A 95 16.74 -1.69 7.31
C ASP A 95 16.64 -1.18 5.86
N ARG A 96 15.78 -1.81 5.03
CA ARG A 96 15.56 -1.34 3.66
C ARG A 96 14.52 -0.21 3.65
N ASP A 97 14.83 0.86 2.92
CA ASP A 97 13.93 2.02 2.76
C ASP A 97 12.94 1.87 1.60
N ALA A 98 13.22 0.97 0.65
CA ALA A 98 12.35 0.72 -0.49
C ALA A 98 12.51 -0.70 -1.06
N VAL A 99 11.50 -1.15 -1.80
CA VAL A 99 11.52 -2.39 -2.57
C VAL A 99 11.05 -2.12 -3.99
N ASP A 100 11.86 -2.50 -4.97
CA ASP A 100 11.50 -2.46 -6.38
C ASP A 100 10.48 -3.56 -6.68
N ILE A 101 9.37 -3.18 -7.34
CA ILE A 101 8.35 -4.12 -7.79
C ILE A 101 7.99 -3.84 -9.24
N ARG A 102 7.58 -4.91 -9.94
CA ARG A 102 6.94 -4.83 -11.25
C ARG A 102 5.45 -5.03 -11.06
N ALA A 103 4.66 -4.03 -11.43
CA ALA A 103 3.21 -4.09 -11.35
C ALA A 103 2.59 -4.02 -12.74
N GLU A 104 1.60 -4.86 -13.00
CA GLU A 104 0.68 -4.63 -14.09
C GLU A 104 -0.29 -3.51 -13.69
N VAL A 105 -0.41 -2.51 -14.55
CA VAL A 105 -1.21 -1.32 -14.30
C VAL A 105 -2.24 -1.16 -15.39
N LYS A 106 -3.50 -1.00 -14.98
CA LYS A 106 -4.59 -0.60 -15.86
C LYS A 106 -4.75 0.91 -15.81
N TYR A 107 -4.55 1.56 -16.95
CA TYR A 107 -4.71 3.00 -17.12
C TYR A 107 -6.19 3.37 -17.27
N ARG A 108 -6.52 4.65 -17.02
CA ARG A 108 -7.89 5.17 -17.14
C ARG A 108 -8.45 5.04 -18.56
N ASP A 109 -7.59 5.03 -19.57
CA ASP A 109 -7.94 4.85 -20.99
C ASP A 109 -8.18 3.37 -21.37
N GLY A 110 -8.10 2.45 -20.40
CA GLY A 110 -8.31 1.02 -20.58
C GLY A 110 -7.07 0.25 -21.03
N ARG A 111 -5.95 0.92 -21.31
CA ARG A 111 -4.69 0.24 -21.64
C ARG A 111 -4.15 -0.48 -20.41
N THR A 112 -3.44 -1.58 -20.65
CA THR A 112 -2.63 -2.24 -19.63
C THR A 112 -1.16 -2.09 -19.97
N GLY A 113 -0.31 -2.03 -18.95
CA GLY A 113 1.13 -1.99 -19.11
C GLY A 113 1.84 -2.45 -17.85
N MET A 114 3.08 -2.90 -18.01
CA MET A 114 3.98 -3.16 -16.89
C MET A 114 4.65 -1.85 -16.48
N VAL A 115 4.62 -1.54 -15.19
CA VAL A 115 5.34 -0.41 -14.62
C VAL A 115 6.28 -0.93 -13.53
N GLU A 116 7.54 -0.52 -13.61
CA GLU A 116 8.48 -0.69 -12.50
C GLU A 116 8.29 0.48 -11.54
N THR A 117 8.07 0.19 -10.27
CA THR A 117 7.93 1.21 -9.23
C THR A 117 8.63 0.79 -7.94
N LYS A 118 8.95 1.78 -7.12
CA LYS A 118 9.52 1.58 -5.79
C LYS A 118 8.41 1.71 -4.76
N LEU A 119 8.27 0.69 -3.92
CA LEU A 119 7.44 0.78 -2.72
C LEU A 119 8.29 1.29 -1.57
N ASN A 120 7.98 2.49 -1.08
CA ASN A 120 8.71 3.10 0.02
C ASN A 120 8.27 2.50 1.37
N VAL A 121 9.25 2.21 2.22
CA VAL A 121 9.06 1.86 3.63
C VAL A 121 9.05 3.15 4.43
N ASN A 122 7.89 3.45 5.02
CA ASN A 122 7.65 4.67 5.77
C ASN A 122 7.70 4.35 7.26
N VAL A 123 8.37 5.20 8.03
CA VAL A 123 8.37 5.15 9.49
C VAL A 123 7.15 5.92 10.00
N VAL A 124 6.49 5.40 11.03
CA VAL A 124 5.31 6.05 11.66
C VAL A 124 5.76 7.11 12.64
#